data_AF-B8GUY3-F1
#
_entry.id   AF-B8GUY3-F1
#
_cell.length_a   1.000
_cell.length_b   1.000
_cell.length_c   1.000
_cell.angle_alpha   90.00
_cell.angle_beta   90.00
_cell.angle_gamma   90.00
#
_symmetry.space_group_name_H-M   'P 1'
#
loop_
_entity.id
_entity.type
_entity.pdbx_description
1 polymer ?
#
loop_
_entity_poly.entity_id
_entity_poly.type
_entity_poly.pdbx_seq_one_letter_code
_entity_poly.pdbx_strand_id
1 'polypeptide(L)'
;MRHILTALLCLFALGSAVAQELDPLEVTVTWDPPTQRLDGMPMDPATEISHYTLRCAADEAGPFEGGYQIPGMTGDGTHVADMTDVFGHGYGDYWCVMTATDTQGRESGPSNVAAFSWEPASPGSPTQLLIIRVQ
;
A
#
# COMPACT_ATOMS: atom_id res chain seq x y z
N MET A 1 -30.53 -4.99 -43.84
CA MET A 1 -31.45 -4.23 -42.96
C MET A 1 -31.20 -4.63 -41.52
N ARG A 2 -30.98 -3.61 -40.67
CA ARG A 2 -31.16 -3.60 -39.22
C ARG A 2 -30.03 -4.13 -38.34
N HIS A 3 -29.30 -3.14 -37.84
CA HIS A 3 -28.36 -3.09 -36.71
C HIS A 3 -28.90 -3.74 -35.43
N ILE A 4 -28.02 -4.44 -34.70
CA ILE A 4 -28.03 -4.47 -33.22
C ILE A 4 -26.58 -4.31 -32.75
N LEU A 5 -26.41 -3.27 -31.92
CA LEU A 5 -25.23 -2.82 -31.22
C LEU A 5 -25.37 -3.30 -29.77
N THR A 6 -24.46 -4.12 -29.23
CA THR A 6 -24.40 -4.34 -27.76
C THR A 6 -22.98 -4.65 -27.27
N ALA A 7 -22.46 -3.65 -26.55
CA ALA A 7 -21.59 -3.69 -25.38
C ALA A 7 -20.37 -4.63 -25.34
N LEU A 8 -19.22 -3.98 -25.59
CA LEU A 8 -17.97 -4.07 -24.85
C LEU A 8 -18.15 -4.52 -23.37
N LEU A 9 -17.48 -5.61 -22.97
CA LEU A 9 -17.11 -5.87 -21.58
C LEU A 9 -15.77 -6.61 -21.58
N CYS A 10 -14.67 -5.85 -21.66
CA CYS A 10 -13.34 -6.38 -21.34
C CYS A 10 -13.24 -6.50 -19.82
N LEU A 11 -13.43 -7.70 -19.29
CA LEU A 11 -13.14 -8.03 -17.90
C LEU A 11 -11.64 -8.34 -17.79
N PHE A 12 -10.82 -7.32 -17.50
CA PHE A 12 -9.46 -7.55 -17.02
C PHE A 12 -9.54 -7.74 -15.50
N ALA A 13 -9.44 -8.98 -15.04
CA ALA A 13 -9.21 -9.28 -13.64
C ALA A 13 -7.77 -8.91 -13.31
N LEU A 14 -7.57 -7.80 -12.60
CA LEU A 14 -6.31 -7.48 -11.95
C LEU A 14 -6.08 -8.49 -10.81
N GLY A 15 -4.86 -9.01 -10.72
CA GLY A 15 -4.45 -10.00 -9.72
C GLY A 15 -4.64 -9.50 -8.29
N SER A 16 -4.95 -10.43 -7.40
CA SER A 16 -5.23 -10.16 -5.99
C SER A 16 -3.96 -9.74 -5.25
N ALA A 17 -4.01 -8.62 -4.52
CA ALA A 17 -3.05 -8.36 -3.45
C ALA A 17 -3.30 -9.36 -2.32
N VAL A 18 -2.23 -10.00 -1.82
CA VAL A 18 -2.26 -10.90 -0.66
C VAL A 18 -1.37 -10.31 0.42
N ALA A 19 -1.93 -9.97 1.57
CA ALA A 19 -1.17 -9.66 2.77
C ALA A 19 -0.91 -10.98 3.52
N GLN A 20 0.35 -11.27 3.82
CA GLN A 20 0.75 -12.44 4.61
C GLN A 20 1.51 -11.95 5.85
N GLU A 21 1.04 -12.33 7.03
CA GLU A 21 1.55 -11.89 8.33
C GLU A 21 2.86 -12.65 8.65
N LEU A 22 3.99 -11.95 8.56
CA LEU A 22 5.32 -12.46 8.93
C LEU A 22 5.85 -11.52 10.01
N ASP A 23 5.78 -11.97 11.27
CA ASP A 23 6.16 -11.20 12.49
C ASP A 23 5.17 -10.05 12.82
N PRO A 24 4.69 -9.87 14.07
CA PRO A 24 3.70 -8.84 14.42
C PRO A 24 4.24 -7.40 14.37
N LEU A 25 5.37 -7.19 13.70
CA LEU A 25 6.11 -5.93 13.62
C LEU A 25 6.36 -5.46 12.19
N GLU A 26 5.99 -6.24 11.16
CA GLU A 26 6.22 -5.88 9.77
C GLU A 26 4.93 -5.99 8.95
N VAL A 27 4.69 -4.96 8.13
CA VAL A 27 3.61 -4.96 7.13
C VAL A 27 4.26 -4.84 5.76
N THR A 28 3.97 -5.78 4.88
CA THR A 28 4.43 -5.73 3.48
C THR A 28 3.32 -5.20 2.59
N VAL A 29 3.61 -4.11 1.87
CA VAL A 29 2.76 -3.57 0.81
C VAL A 29 3.45 -3.80 -0.53
N THR A 30 2.77 -4.47 -1.46
CA THR A 30 3.29 -4.77 -2.81
C THR A 30 2.50 -4.03 -3.88
N TRP A 31 3.18 -3.48 -4.89
CA TRP A 31 2.55 -2.84 -6.03
C TRP A 31 3.33 -3.11 -7.32
N ASP A 32 2.61 -3.11 -8.45
CA ASP A 32 3.21 -3.19 -9.78
C ASP A 32 3.41 -1.77 -10.36
N PRO A 33 4.63 -1.40 -10.76
CA PRO A 33 4.88 -0.10 -11.38
C PRO A 33 4.12 0.06 -12.71
N PRO A 34 3.62 1.27 -13.03
CA PRO A 34 3.01 1.53 -14.34
C PRO A 34 4.06 1.43 -15.46
N THR A 35 3.72 0.72 -16.53
CA THR A 35 4.59 0.52 -17.71
C THR A 35 4.10 1.28 -18.94
N GLN A 36 3.01 2.05 -18.82
CA GLN A 36 2.43 2.84 -19.89
C GLN A 36 1.86 4.15 -19.35
N ARG A 37 1.90 5.18 -20.19
CA ARG A 37 1.25 6.48 -19.97
C ARG A 37 -0.23 6.42 -20.35
N LEU A 38 -1.00 7.45 -20.01
CA LEU A 38 -2.44 7.55 -20.35
C LEU A 38 -2.71 7.56 -21.86
N ASP A 39 -1.75 8.00 -22.66
CA ASP A 39 -1.82 7.98 -24.13
C ASP A 39 -1.42 6.61 -24.73
N GLY A 40 -1.11 5.62 -23.89
CA GLY A 40 -0.70 4.28 -24.30
C GLY A 40 0.76 4.19 -24.73
N MET A 41 1.56 5.26 -24.63
CA MET A 41 2.99 5.16 -24.88
C MET A 41 3.66 4.30 -23.79
N PRO A 42 4.53 3.35 -24.16
CA PRO A 42 5.33 2.61 -23.20
C PRO A 42 6.16 3.54 -22.33
N MET A 43 6.34 3.14 -21.08
CA MET A 43 7.15 3.84 -20.09
C MET A 43 8.07 2.82 -19.42
N ASP A 44 9.34 3.16 -19.25
CA ASP A 44 10.28 2.39 -18.44
C ASP A 44 10.23 2.88 -16.98
N PRO A 45 9.56 2.15 -16.08
CA PRO A 45 9.41 2.60 -14.70
C PRO A 45 10.74 2.71 -13.95
N ALA A 46 11.80 2.01 -14.38
CA ALA A 46 13.11 2.08 -13.72
C ALA A 46 13.83 3.43 -13.96
N THR A 47 13.49 4.13 -15.04
CA THR A 47 14.16 5.37 -15.43
C THR A 47 13.22 6.57 -15.51
N GLU A 48 11.92 6.33 -15.63
CA GLU A 48 10.92 7.38 -15.84
C GLU A 48 10.02 7.65 -14.63
N ILE A 49 10.07 6.84 -13.56
CA ILE A 49 9.37 7.13 -12.29
C ILE A 49 10.33 7.82 -11.32
N SER A 50 9.92 8.98 -10.80
CA SER A 50 10.68 9.71 -9.79
C SER A 50 10.43 9.16 -8.39
N HIS A 51 9.16 8.95 -8.03
CA HIS A 51 8.74 8.48 -6.71
C HIS A 51 7.32 7.91 -6.78
N TYR A 52 6.97 7.13 -5.77
CA TYR A 52 5.62 6.71 -5.47
C TYR A 52 5.11 7.47 -4.23
N THR A 53 3.79 7.59 -4.11
CA THR A 53 3.17 8.14 -2.90
C THR A 53 2.13 7.16 -2.38
N LEU A 54 2.38 6.61 -1.19
CA LEU A 54 1.42 5.77 -0.47
C LEU A 54 0.52 6.68 0.37
N ARG A 55 -0.78 6.65 0.13
CA ARG A 55 -1.78 7.42 0.89
C ARG A 55 -2.73 6.46 1.56
N CYS A 56 -2.95 6.65 2.86
CA CYS A 56 -3.80 5.76 3.64
C CYS A 56 -4.89 6.53 4.37
N ALA A 57 -5.99 5.86 4.63
CA ALA A 57 -7.15 6.35 5.34
C ALA A 57 -7.63 5.32 6.37
N ALA A 58 -8.41 5.78 7.33
CA ALA A 58 -9.08 4.93 8.32
C ALA A 58 -10.40 4.34 7.79
N ASP A 59 -10.79 4.65 6.54
CA ASP A 59 -12.00 4.17 5.88
C ASP A 59 -11.68 3.83 4.41
N GLU A 60 -12.30 2.78 3.88
CA GLU A 60 -12.10 2.32 2.50
C GLU A 60 -12.48 3.38 1.45
N ALA A 61 -13.46 4.23 1.76
CA ALA A 61 -13.87 5.33 0.88
C ALA A 61 -12.97 6.57 1.01
N GLY A 62 -12.02 6.57 1.95
CA GLY A 62 -11.15 7.70 2.25
C GLY A 62 -11.79 8.72 3.22
N PRO A 63 -11.30 9.97 3.24
CA PRO A 63 -10.39 10.56 2.26
C PRO A 63 -8.93 10.06 2.43
N PHE A 64 -8.26 9.77 1.30
CA PHE A 64 -6.85 9.38 1.27
C PHE A 64 -5.96 10.63 1.32
N GLU A 65 -5.86 11.23 2.50
CA GLU A 65 -5.05 12.44 2.73
C GLU A 65 -3.65 12.12 3.22
N GLY A 66 -2.74 13.10 3.09
CA GLY A 66 -1.32 12.88 3.37
C GLY A 66 -0.67 11.98 2.33
N GLY A 67 0.56 11.57 2.58
CA GLY A 67 1.26 10.65 1.70
C GLY A 67 2.69 10.41 2.12
N TYR A 68 3.06 9.15 2.27
CA TYR A 68 4.44 8.75 2.44
C TYR A 68 5.11 8.64 1.06
N GLN A 69 6.16 9.43 0.84
CA GLN A 69 6.90 9.41 -0.41
C GLN A 69 7.93 8.28 -0.39
N ILE A 70 7.79 7.38 -1.34
CA ILE A 70 8.71 6.27 -1.58
C ILE A 70 9.54 6.64 -2.80
N PRO A 71 10.88 6.58 -2.75
CA PRO A 71 11.71 6.82 -3.93
C PRO A 71 11.30 5.94 -5.13
N GLY A 72 11.67 6.34 -6.35
CA GLY A 72 11.54 5.49 -7.53
C GLY A 72 12.28 4.15 -7.38
N MET A 73 12.15 3.26 -8.36
CA MET A 73 12.64 1.88 -8.25
C MET A 73 14.12 1.78 -7.83
N THR A 74 14.39 0.92 -6.86
CA THR A 74 15.74 0.45 -6.50
C THR A 74 16.10 -0.78 -7.35
N GLY A 75 17.38 -1.17 -7.35
CA GLY A 75 17.84 -2.35 -8.10
C GLY A 75 17.21 -3.67 -7.67
N ASP A 76 16.69 -3.75 -6.44
CA ASP A 76 15.98 -4.90 -5.86
C ASP A 76 14.48 -4.66 -5.66
N GLY A 77 13.97 -3.48 -6.03
CA GLY A 77 12.57 -3.09 -5.87
C GLY A 77 12.07 -2.97 -4.43
N THR A 78 12.96 -3.03 -3.42
CA THR A 78 12.58 -3.05 -2.01
C THR A 78 12.75 -1.69 -1.36
N HIS A 79 11.74 -1.28 -0.60
CA HIS A 79 11.76 -0.08 0.23
C HIS A 79 11.40 -0.44 1.67
N VAL A 80 12.13 0.13 2.63
CA VAL A 80 11.91 -0.11 4.07
C VAL A 80 11.67 1.24 4.73
N ALA A 81 10.63 1.30 5.56
CA ALA A 81 10.24 2.48 6.31
C ALA A 81 9.70 2.05 7.68
N ASP A 82 9.86 2.92 8.68
CA ASP A 82 9.25 2.69 9.99
C ASP A 82 7.74 2.92 9.90
N MET A 83 6.94 2.03 10.50
CA MET A 83 5.47 2.14 10.48
C MET A 83 4.97 3.48 11.02
N THR A 84 5.66 4.05 12.01
CA THR A 84 5.32 5.37 12.56
C THR A 84 5.49 6.51 11.57
N ASP A 85 6.47 6.40 10.66
CA ASP A 85 6.73 7.41 9.63
C ASP A 85 5.68 7.35 8.51
N VAL A 86 5.17 6.15 8.23
CA VAL A 86 4.18 5.93 7.18
C VAL A 86 2.76 6.23 7.68
N PHE A 87 2.41 5.77 8.89
CA PHE A 87 1.01 5.70 9.31
C PHE A 87 0.60 6.70 10.39
N GLY A 88 1.54 7.34 11.11
CA GLY A 88 1.38 8.53 11.97
C GLY A 88 0.36 8.51 13.12
N HIS A 89 -0.68 7.68 13.04
CA HIS A 89 -1.86 7.64 13.89
C HIS A 89 -1.82 6.48 14.90
N GLY A 90 -0.79 5.65 14.85
CA GLY A 90 -0.61 4.50 15.74
C GLY A 90 -1.35 3.26 15.25
N TYR A 91 -1.66 2.33 16.15
CA TYR A 91 -2.31 1.07 15.79
C TYR A 91 -3.74 1.28 15.25
N GLY A 92 -4.15 0.45 14.29
CA GLY A 92 -5.48 0.50 13.68
C GLY A 92 -5.57 -0.17 12.31
N ASP A 93 -6.74 -0.06 11.71
CA ASP A 93 -7.01 -0.51 10.34
C ASP A 93 -6.69 0.60 9.34
N TYR A 94 -6.07 0.20 8.22
CA TYR A 94 -5.59 1.11 7.19
C TYR A 94 -6.03 0.65 5.81
N TRP A 95 -6.60 1.59 5.06
CA TRP A 95 -6.92 1.44 3.64
C TRP A 95 -6.00 2.35 2.85
N CYS A 96 -5.23 1.80 1.94
CA CYS A 96 -4.18 2.52 1.23
C CYS A 96 -4.33 2.44 -0.28
N VAL A 97 -3.94 3.54 -0.93
CA VAL A 97 -3.78 3.65 -2.38
C VAL A 97 -2.36 4.12 -2.70
N MET A 98 -1.85 3.70 -3.85
CA MET A 98 -0.56 4.12 -4.38
C MET A 98 -0.76 4.99 -5.61
N THR A 99 0.03 6.05 -5.74
CA THR A 99 0.23 6.76 -7.01
C THR A 99 1.69 6.74 -7.39
N ALA A 100 1.97 6.92 -8.68
CA ALA A 100 3.31 7.10 -9.20
C ALA A 100 3.45 8.50 -9.80
N THR A 101 4.57 9.16 -9.52
CA THR A 101 4.94 10.44 -10.13
C THR A 101 6.12 10.24 -11.06
N ASP A 102 5.97 10.62 -12.32
CA ASP A 102 7.04 10.51 -13.31
C ASP A 102 8.13 11.58 -13.11
N THR A 103 9.26 11.42 -13.80
CA THR A 103 10.39 12.37 -13.75
C THR A 103 10.07 13.77 -14.31
N GLN A 104 8.88 13.96 -14.90
CA GLN A 104 8.37 15.24 -15.37
C GLN A 104 7.36 15.85 -14.38
N GLY A 105 7.13 15.22 -13.23
CA GLY A 105 6.24 15.68 -12.18
C GLY A 105 4.75 15.39 -12.43
N ARG A 106 4.43 14.47 -13.35
CA ARG A 106 3.04 14.06 -13.60
C ARG A 106 2.69 12.87 -12.73
N GLU A 107 1.62 13.01 -11.96
CA GLU A 107 1.10 11.97 -11.08
C GLU A 107 0.05 11.11 -11.80
N SER A 108 0.05 9.81 -11.52
CA SER A 108 -0.96 8.87 -11.99
C SER A 108 -2.29 9.02 -11.24
N GLY A 109 -3.33 8.31 -11.71
CA GLY A 109 -4.46 7.98 -10.84
C GLY A 109 -4.05 7.03 -9.70
N PRO A 110 -4.88 6.90 -8.66
CA PRO A 110 -4.64 5.94 -7.58
C PRO A 110 -4.78 4.50 -8.07
N SER A 111 -4.05 3.59 -7.41
CA SER A 111 -4.28 2.15 -7.50
C SER A 111 -5.66 1.74 -6.96
N ASN A 112 -5.98 0.45 -7.02
CA ASN A 112 -7.01 -0.10 -6.16
C ASN A 112 -6.64 0.09 -4.68
N VAL A 113 -7.65 0.07 -3.82
CA VAL A 113 -7.46 0.11 -2.37
C VAL A 113 -6.91 -1.23 -1.88
N ALA A 114 -5.91 -1.19 -1.01
CA ALA A 114 -5.40 -2.33 -0.25
C ALA A 114 -5.63 -2.08 1.25
N ALA A 115 -6.00 -3.12 2.00
CA ALA A 115 -6.29 -3.00 3.42
C ALA A 115 -5.36 -3.86 4.26
N PHE A 116 -4.96 -3.37 5.43
CA PHE A 116 -4.24 -4.13 6.45
C PHE A 116 -4.52 -3.57 7.85
N SER A 117 -4.22 -4.36 8.88
CA SER A 117 -4.36 -3.96 10.28
C SER A 117 -2.97 -3.92 10.95
N TRP A 118 -2.70 -2.85 11.70
CA TRP A 118 -1.53 -2.72 12.56
C TRP A 118 -1.94 -2.85 14.02
N GLU A 119 -1.55 -3.94 14.65
CA GLU A 119 -1.86 -4.21 16.06
C GLU A 119 -0.65 -4.04 16.98
N PRO A 120 -0.84 -3.66 18.25
CA PRO A 120 0.24 -3.64 19.22
C PRO A 120 0.74 -5.06 19.50
N ALA A 121 2.06 -5.20 19.65
CA ALA A 121 2.65 -6.44 20.10
C ALA A 121 2.04 -6.88 21.45
N SER A 122 1.69 -8.17 21.56
CA SER A 122 1.14 -8.72 22.80
C SER A 122 2.14 -8.54 23.96
N PRO A 123 1.67 -8.16 25.16
CA PRO A 123 2.55 -7.99 26.31
C PRO A 123 3.21 -9.33 26.67
N GLY A 124 4.50 -9.28 27.01
CA GLY A 124 5.24 -10.44 27.49
C GLY A 124 4.67 -10.99 28.80
N SER A 125 4.93 -12.28 29.06
CA SER A 125 4.55 -12.90 30.33
C SER A 125 5.20 -12.17 31.51
N PRO A 126 4.49 -11.91 32.63
CA PRO A 126 5.09 -11.34 33.83
C PRO A 126 6.23 -12.21 34.34
N THR A 127 7.37 -11.59 34.66
CA THR A 127 8.57 -12.31 35.14
C THR A 127 8.75 -12.28 36.66
N GLN A 128 8.00 -11.43 37.37
CA GLN A 128 8.10 -11.28 38.82
C GLN A 128 6.99 -12.05 39.55
N LEU A 129 7.36 -12.79 40.61
CA LEU A 129 6.44 -13.57 41.44
C LEU A 129 6.46 -13.04 42.88
N LEU A 130 5.29 -12.67 43.41
CA LEU A 130 5.08 -12.39 44.83
C LEU A 130 4.43 -13.62 45.50
N ILE A 131 5.12 -14.23 46.46
CA ILE A 131 4.56 -15.31 47.28
C ILE A 131 4.25 -14.73 48.67
N ILE A 132 2.97 -14.56 48.99
CA ILE A 132 2.52 -14.19 50.33
C ILE A 132 2.23 -15.47 51.11
N ARG A 133 2.89 -15.64 52.28
CA ARG A 133 2.61 -16.74 53.20
C ARG A 133 1.85 -16.21 54.40
N VAL A 134 0.76 -16.89 54.76
CA VAL A 134 0.06 -16.64 56.01
C VAL A 134 0.84 -17.38 57.10
N GLN A 135 1.24 -16.66 58.15
CA GLN A 135 1.83 -17.25 59.35
C GLN A 135 0.74 -17.79 60.27
#